data_AF-A0A920J3S4-F1
#
_entry.id   AF-A0A920J3S4-F1
#
_cell.length_a   1.000
_cell.length_b   1.000
_cell.length_c   1.000
_cell.angle_alpha   90.00
_cell.angle_beta   90.00
_cell.angle_gamma   90.00
#
_symmetry.space_group_name_H-M   'P 1'
#
loop_
_entity.id
_entity.type
_entity.pdbx_description
1 polymer ?
#
loop_
_entity_poly.entity_id
_entity_poly.type
_entity_poly.pdbx_seq_one_letter_code
_entity_poly.pdbx_strand_id
1 'polypeptide(L)' 'MITKNEQLRIPSTLMEIDHILGIFSAKGGVGKSVISVNLAKSLVSKKDLK' A
#
# COMPACT_ATOMS: atom_id res chain seq x y z
N MET A 1 -22.25 16.57 17.38
CA MET A 1 -22.18 15.20 17.93
C MET A 1 -22.33 14.23 16.76
N ILE A 2 -21.26 13.55 16.36
CA ILE A 2 -21.32 12.55 15.27
C ILE A 2 -21.84 11.26 15.90
N THR A 3 -23.10 10.94 15.64
CA THR A 3 -23.76 9.70 16.03
C THR A 3 -23.81 8.78 14.81
N LYS A 4 -22.97 7.75 14.82
CA LYS A 4 -23.29 6.37 14.40
C LYS A 4 -22.01 5.56 14.44
N ASN A 5 -22.12 4.36 15.02
CA ASN A 5 -21.20 3.25 14.87
C ASN A 5 -21.06 2.88 13.39
N GLU A 6 -20.38 3.70 12.58
CA GLU A 6 -19.81 3.23 11.33
C GLU A 6 -18.65 2.33 11.71
N GLN A 7 -18.98 1.06 11.96
CA GLN A 7 -17.97 0.01 11.96
C GLN A 7 -17.17 0.21 10.68
N LEU A 8 -15.89 0.52 10.84
CA LEU A 8 -14.97 0.77 9.74
C LEU A 8 -14.98 -0.48 8.86
N ARG A 9 -15.79 -0.49 7.80
CA ARG A 9 -15.98 -1.67 6.97
C ARG A 9 -14.78 -1.76 6.04
N ILE A 10 -13.77 -2.50 6.49
CA ILE A 10 -12.61 -2.82 5.66
C ILE A 10 -13.13 -3.63 4.45
N PRO A 11 -12.86 -3.18 3.22
CA PRO A 11 -13.21 -3.92 2.01
C PRO A 11 -12.69 -5.35 2.08
N SER A 12 -13.49 -6.32 1.62
CA SER A 12 -13.09 -7.72 1.60
C SER A 12 -11.82 -7.95 0.79
N THR A 13 -11.59 -7.16 -0.25
CA THR A 13 -10.37 -7.19 -1.05
C THR A 13 -9.11 -6.82 -0.26
N LEU A 14 -9.21 -5.97 0.76
CA LEU A 14 -8.08 -5.66 1.65
C LEU A 14 -7.80 -6.79 2.64
N MET A 15 -8.78 -7.66 2.90
CA MET A 15 -8.57 -8.85 3.74
C MET A 15 -7.76 -9.95 3.03
N GLU A 16 -7.68 -9.91 1.70
CA GLU A 16 -6.86 -10.85 0.89
C GLU A 16 -5.38 -10.42 0.78
N ILE A 17 -5.03 -9.21 1.24
CA ILE A 17 -3.68 -8.67 1.13
C ILE A 17 -2.87 -9.00 2.38
N ASP A 18 -1.83 -9.83 2.23
CA ASP A 18 -0.94 -10.21 3.35
C ASP A 18 -0.14 -9.03 3.92
N HIS A 19 0.28 -8.09 3.07
CA HIS A 19 1.18 -6.99 3.44
C HIS A 19 0.77 -5.67 2.77
N ILE A 20 0.48 -4.65 3.57
CA ILE A 20 0.21 -3.28 3.10
C ILE A 20 1.42 -2.42 3.45
N LEU A 21 2.16 -1.95 2.44
CA LEU A 21 3.34 -1.11 2.61
C LEU A 21 3.08 0.32 2.12
N GLY A 22 2.97 1.26 3.05
CA GLY A 22 2.86 2.68 2.71
C GLY A 22 4.23 3.33 2.47
N ILE A 23 4.38 4.05 1.35
CA ILE A 23 5.59 4.81 1.04
C ILE A 23 5.33 6.29 1.28
N PHE A 24 5.95 6.82 2.34
CA PHE A 24 5.73 8.18 2.80
C PHE A 24 7.01 9.01 2.72
N SER A 25 6.81 10.33 2.62
CA SER A 25 7.85 11.33 2.76
C SER A 25 7.17 12.66 3.02
N ALA A 26 7.71 13.39 4.00
CA ALA A 26 7.27 14.71 4.42
C ALA A 26 7.54 15.81 3.39
N LYS A 27 8.23 15.52 2.27
CA LYS A 27 8.61 16.52 1.26
C LYS A 27 8.15 16.14 -0.15
N GLY A 28 7.75 17.13 -0.93
CA GLY A 28 7.44 16.99 -2.36
C GLY A 28 8.70 16.73 -3.19
N GLY A 29 8.55 16.07 -4.34
CA GLY A 29 9.65 15.93 -5.32
C GLY A 29 10.76 14.93 -4.95
N VAL A 30 10.68 14.22 -3.82
CA VAL A 30 11.73 13.25 -3.41
C VAL A 30 11.67 11.89 -4.14
N GLY A 31 10.75 11.72 -5.09
CA GLY A 31 10.64 10.48 -5.86
C GLY A 31 9.84 9.34 -5.22
N LYS A 32 8.93 9.60 -4.26
CA LYS A 32 8.03 8.57 -3.66
C LYS A 32 7.39 7.66 -4.71
N SER A 33 6.84 8.25 -5.77
CA SER A 33 6.17 7.52 -6.86
C SER A 33 7.14 6.68 -7.70
N VAL A 34 8.38 7.14 -7.86
CA VAL A 34 9.41 6.37 -8.59
C VAL A 34 9.82 5.16 -7.78
N ILE A 35 10.03 5.35 -6.47
CA ILE A 35 10.38 4.27 -5.54
C ILE A 35 9.25 3.24 -5.45
N SER A 36 7.98 3.67 -5.34
CA SER A 36 6.85 2.74 -5.23
C SER A 36 6.71 1.83 -6.44
N VAL A 37 6.85 2.39 -7.65
CA VAL A 37 6.77 1.61 -8.89
C VAL A 37 7.94 0.63 -9.01
N ASN A 38 9.17 1.08 -8.74
CA ASN A 38 10.33 0.21 -8.85
C ASN A 38 10.34 -0.90 -7.78
N LEU A 39 9.88 -0.60 -6.57
CA LEU A 39 9.71 -1.61 -5.51
C LEU A 39 8.70 -2.68 -5.93
N ALA A 40 7.55 -2.27 -6.47
CA ALA A 40 6.54 -3.22 -6.97
C ALA A 40 7.10 -4.12 -8.07
N LYS A 41 7.81 -3.56 -9.05
CA LYS A 41 8.46 -4.34 -10.12
C LYS A 41 9.50 -5.33 -9.59
N SER A 42 10.32 -4.89 -8.63
CA SER A 42 11.35 -5.74 -8.04
C SER A 42 10.76 -6.90 -7.24
N LEU A 43 9.66 -6.67 -6.50
CA LEU A 43 8.98 -7.72 -5.74
C LEU A 43 8.35 -8.78 -6.65
N VAL A 44 7.75 -8.35 -7.77
CA VAL A 44 7.24 -9.27 -8.80
C VAL A 44 8.39 -10.10 -9.37
N SER A 45 9.47 -9.44 -9.83
CA SER A 45 10.63 -10.13 -10.41
C SER A 45 11.29 -11.12 -9.45
N LYS A 46 11.32 -10.84 -8.15
CA LYS A 46 11.85 -11.76 -7.14
C LYS A 46 10.96 -13.01 -6.96
N LYS A 47 9.65 -12.87 -7.16
CA LYS A 47 8.72 -14.00 -7.12
C LYS A 47 8.97 -14.97 -8.27
N ASP A 48 9.31 -14.44 -9.45
CA ASP A 48 9.56 -15.23 -10.67
C ASP A 48 10.91 -15.98 -10.66
N LEU A 49 11.79 -15.69 -9.69
CA LEU A 49 13.10 -16.33 -9.52
C LEU A 49 13.09 -17.49 -8.49
N LYS A 50 11.93 -17.81 -7.93
CA LYS A 50 11.71 -18.95 -7.02
C LYS A 50 10.92 -20.05 -7.70
#